data_AF-A0A2R6DGQ8-F1
#
_entry.id   AF-A0A2R6DGQ8-F1
#
_cell.length_a   1.000
_cell.length_b   1.000
_cell.length_c   1.000
_cell.angle_alpha   90.00
_cell.angle_beta   90.00
_cell.angle_gamma   90.00
#
_symmetry.space_group_name_H-M   'P 1'
#
loop_
_entity.id
_entity.type
_entity.pdbx_description
1 polymer ?
#
loop_
_entity_poly.entity_id
_entity_poly.type
_entity_poly.pdbx_seq_one_letter_code
_entity_poly.pdbx_strand_id
1 'polypeptide(L)'
;MERRTVESETEWESAVGYSRAVRVGSHVSVSGTTATDAEGNVVDGDAYEQATRAISNVERALEEAGASLADVVRTRIYVADVDDWEEVGRAHAEAFGDVRPATTMVEVSRLIDPELVVEIEADATVAASDNTDDADDTDDAGDGVGGDADESTGSGAE
;
A
#
# COMPACT_ATOMS: atom_id res chain seq x y z
N MET A 1 -12.97 10.25 8.35
CA MET A 1 -11.99 9.32 7.75
C MET A 1 -10.95 10.16 7.04
N GLU A 2 -9.69 10.03 7.42
CA GLU A 2 -8.59 10.74 6.77
C GLU A 2 -8.33 10.16 5.37
N ARG A 3 -8.08 11.04 4.40
CA ARG A 3 -7.70 10.69 3.02
C ARG A 3 -6.23 11.01 2.84
N ARG A 4 -5.47 10.04 2.35
CA ARG A 4 -4.06 10.20 1.96
C ARG A 4 -3.88 9.81 0.50
N THR A 5 -3.11 10.60 -0.24
CA THR A 5 -2.74 10.32 -1.62
C THR A 5 -1.27 9.94 -1.69
N VAL A 6 -0.94 9.06 -2.64
CA VAL A 6 0.41 8.72 -3.05
C VAL A 6 0.57 9.22 -4.47
N GLU A 7 1.58 10.04 -4.71
CA GLU A 7 1.89 10.60 -6.03
C GLU A 7 3.21 10.02 -6.51
N SER A 8 3.26 9.57 -7.76
CA SER A 8 4.54 9.39 -8.45
C SER A 8 4.89 10.72 -9.11
N GLU A 9 6.12 11.19 -8.96
CA GLU A 9 6.59 12.50 -9.48
C GLU A 9 6.60 12.61 -11.02
N THR A 10 5.84 11.76 -11.72
CA THR A 10 5.66 11.77 -13.17
C THR A 10 4.74 12.91 -13.61
N GLU A 11 5.04 13.51 -14.76
CA GLU A 11 4.29 14.65 -15.30
C GLU A 11 2.80 14.30 -15.60
N TRP A 12 2.50 13.02 -15.81
CA TRP A 12 1.16 12.51 -16.12
C TRP A 12 0.15 12.73 -14.99
N GLU A 13 0.55 12.55 -13.74
CA GLU A 13 -0.37 12.64 -12.59
C GLU A 13 -0.93 14.06 -12.45
N SER A 14 -0.06 15.06 -12.59
CA SER A 14 -0.45 16.47 -12.59
C SER A 14 -1.27 16.86 -13.82
N ALA A 15 -0.95 16.31 -15.00
CA ALA A 15 -1.66 16.63 -16.24
C ALA A 15 -3.06 16.02 -16.33
N VAL A 16 -3.25 14.80 -15.80
CA VAL A 16 -4.50 14.03 -15.89
C VAL A 16 -5.37 14.17 -14.63
N GLY A 17 -4.75 14.41 -13.46
CA GLY A 17 -5.45 14.59 -12.19
C GLY A 17 -5.77 13.26 -11.49
N TYR A 18 -4.81 12.35 -11.43
CA TYR A 18 -4.90 11.11 -10.64
C TYR A 18 -3.71 10.99 -9.69
N SER A 19 -3.88 10.17 -8.65
CA SER A 19 -2.80 9.79 -7.73
C SER A 19 -2.43 8.34 -7.99
N ARG A 20 -1.16 7.97 -7.84
CA ARG A 20 -0.69 6.58 -7.93
C ARG A 20 -1.50 5.64 -7.04
N ALA A 21 -1.79 6.07 -5.81
CA ALA A 21 -2.73 5.41 -4.92
C ALA A 21 -3.48 6.41 -4.04
N VAL A 22 -4.67 6.01 -3.58
CA VAL A 22 -5.46 6.76 -2.60
C VAL A 22 -5.86 5.83 -1.47
N ARG A 23 -5.58 6.25 -0.23
CA ARG A 23 -6.05 5.60 0.98
C ARG A 23 -7.16 6.41 1.64
N VAL A 24 -8.24 5.74 2.00
CA VAL A 24 -9.33 6.29 2.82
C VAL A 24 -9.67 5.30 3.93
N GLY A 25 -9.28 5.63 5.16
CA GLY A 25 -9.39 4.69 6.28
C GLY A 25 -8.59 3.40 6.04
N SER A 26 -9.27 2.26 6.02
CA SER A 26 -8.69 0.93 5.76
C SER A 26 -8.59 0.56 4.28
N HIS A 27 -9.21 1.32 3.38
CA HIS A 27 -9.24 0.99 1.96
C HIS A 27 -8.12 1.71 1.21
N VAL A 28 -7.42 0.98 0.35
CA VAL A 28 -6.40 1.52 -0.55
C VAL A 28 -6.78 1.13 -1.97
N SER A 29 -6.87 2.12 -2.86
CA SER A 29 -7.06 1.90 -4.30
C SER A 29 -5.82 2.37 -5.04
N VAL A 30 -5.24 1.49 -5.85
CA VAL A 30 -4.09 1.76 -6.71
C VAL A 30 -4.59 1.98 -8.13
N SER A 31 -4.16 3.07 -8.76
CA SER A 31 -4.52 3.38 -10.14
C SER A 31 -3.97 2.33 -11.11
N GLY A 32 -4.58 2.25 -12.30
CA GLY A 32 -4.06 1.44 -13.40
C GLY A 32 -2.57 1.69 -13.62
N THR A 33 -1.79 0.62 -13.54
CA THR A 33 -0.34 0.67 -13.48
C THR A 33 0.26 -0.23 -14.56
N THR A 34 1.21 0.32 -15.29
CA THR A 34 1.81 -0.28 -16.48
C THR A 34 3.31 -0.54 -16.26
N ALA A 35 3.95 -1.13 -17.26
CA ALA A 35 5.38 -1.43 -17.26
C ALA A 35 6.23 -0.18 -17.51
N THR A 36 6.16 0.81 -16.62
CA THR A 36 6.96 2.03 -16.71
C THR A 36 8.10 2.08 -15.68
N ASP A 37 9.12 2.86 -15.99
CA ASP A 37 10.16 3.26 -15.04
C ASP A 37 9.70 4.38 -14.11
N ALA A 38 10.63 4.89 -13.29
CA ALA A 38 10.35 5.98 -12.34
C ALA A 38 10.10 7.33 -13.04
N GLU A 39 10.58 7.49 -14.26
CA GLU A 39 10.39 8.69 -15.10
C GLU A 39 9.11 8.60 -15.94
N GLY A 40 8.44 7.43 -15.93
CA GLY A 40 7.21 7.18 -16.67
C GLY A 40 7.44 6.67 -18.09
N ASN A 41 8.67 6.32 -18.47
CA ASN A 41 8.96 5.72 -19.76
C ASN A 41 8.55 4.25 -19.77
N VAL A 42 8.04 3.77 -20.89
CA VAL A 42 7.75 2.34 -21.09
C VAL A 42 9.06 1.55 -21.02
N VAL A 43 9.05 0.46 -20.26
CA VAL A 43 10.15 -0.49 -20.18
C VAL A 43 9.85 -1.61 -21.17
N ASP A 44 10.76 -1.80 -22.13
CA ASP A 44 10.70 -2.92 -23.08
C ASP A 44 10.62 -4.26 -22.37
N GLY A 45 9.83 -5.19 -22.93
CA GLY A 45 9.73 -6.55 -22.44
C GLY A 45 8.54 -7.30 -23.05
N ASP A 46 8.56 -8.62 -22.90
CA ASP A 46 7.40 -9.45 -23.22
C ASP A 46 6.25 -9.26 -22.21
N ALA A 47 5.11 -9.92 -22.45
CA ALA A 47 3.94 -9.78 -21.59
C ALA A 47 4.19 -10.18 -20.12
N TYR A 48 5.06 -11.16 -19.87
CA TYR A 48 5.43 -11.54 -18.51
C TYR A 48 6.31 -10.49 -17.85
N GLU A 49 7.33 -9.98 -18.56
CA GLU A 49 8.23 -8.95 -18.05
C GLU A 49 7.47 -7.65 -17.74
N GLN A 50 6.57 -7.24 -18.65
CA GLN A 50 5.72 -6.08 -18.44
C GLN A 50 4.73 -6.28 -17.29
N ALA A 51 4.10 -7.45 -17.17
CA ALA A 51 3.19 -7.75 -16.05
C ALA A 51 3.93 -7.75 -14.72
N THR A 52 5.12 -8.35 -14.66
CA THR A 52 5.98 -8.35 -13.47
C THR A 52 6.34 -6.92 -13.06
N ARG A 53 6.68 -6.07 -14.03
CA ARG A 53 7.00 -4.66 -13.78
C ARG A 53 5.78 -3.87 -13.29
N ALA A 54 4.62 -4.07 -13.90
CA ALA A 54 3.38 -3.46 -13.47
C ALA A 54 3.02 -3.85 -12.03
N ILE A 55 3.16 -5.13 -11.67
CA ILE A 55 2.93 -5.62 -10.30
C ILE A 55 3.92 -5.00 -9.31
N SER A 56 5.20 -4.90 -9.66
CA SER A 56 6.20 -4.24 -8.80
C SER A 56 5.88 -2.75 -8.58
N ASN A 57 5.39 -2.07 -9.59
CA ASN A 57 4.92 -0.69 -9.46
C ASN A 57 3.66 -0.59 -8.57
N VAL A 58 2.74 -1.56 -8.65
CA VAL A 58 1.57 -1.68 -7.74
C VAL A 58 2.02 -1.91 -6.31
N GLU A 59 2.99 -2.80 -6.08
CA GLU A 59 3.55 -3.08 -4.74
C GLU A 59 4.12 -1.80 -4.12
N ARG A 60 4.97 -1.06 -4.84
CA ARG A 60 5.52 0.22 -4.36
C ARG A 60 4.42 1.21 -4.00
N ALA A 61 3.37 1.32 -4.82
CA ALA A 61 2.24 2.19 -4.54
C ALA A 61 1.47 1.80 -3.25
N LEU A 62 1.31 0.50 -3.02
CA LEU A 62 0.70 -0.04 -1.80
C LEU A 62 1.58 0.28 -0.58
N GLU A 63 2.88 0.04 -0.67
CA GLU A 63 3.83 0.30 0.42
C GLU A 63 3.82 1.77 0.84
N GLU A 64 3.83 2.70 -0.12
CA GLU A 64 3.75 4.14 0.14
C GLU A 64 2.41 4.54 0.77
N ALA A 65 1.33 3.81 0.47
CA ALA A 65 0.02 3.96 1.11
C ALA A 65 -0.10 3.24 2.47
N GLY A 66 0.93 2.52 2.90
CA GLY A 66 0.96 1.74 4.14
C GLY A 66 0.17 0.44 4.06
N ALA A 67 0.21 -0.23 2.90
CA ALA A 67 -0.33 -1.55 2.61
C ALA A 67 0.75 -2.42 1.92
N SER A 68 0.41 -3.67 1.62
CA SER A 68 1.28 -4.63 0.92
C SER A 68 0.49 -5.46 -0.09
N LEU A 69 1.17 -6.27 -0.90
CA LEU A 69 0.51 -7.23 -1.79
C LEU A 69 -0.39 -8.22 -1.02
N ALA A 70 -0.08 -8.53 0.23
CA ALA A 70 -0.88 -9.42 1.07
C ALA A 70 -2.25 -8.82 1.46
N ASP A 71 -2.38 -7.49 1.40
CA ASP A 71 -3.63 -6.78 1.70
C ASP A 71 -4.54 -6.66 0.47
N VAL A 72 -4.06 -7.08 -0.72
CA VAL A 72 -4.81 -6.97 -1.98
C VAL A 72 -5.98 -7.94 -1.98
N VAL A 73 -7.18 -7.38 -2.12
CA VAL A 73 -8.43 -8.14 -2.19
C VAL A 73 -8.94 -8.30 -3.62
N ARG A 74 -8.47 -7.44 -4.53
CA ARG A 74 -8.88 -7.46 -5.94
C ARG A 74 -7.79 -6.97 -6.87
N THR A 75 -7.69 -7.62 -8.03
CA THR A 75 -6.94 -7.11 -9.19
C THR A 75 -7.83 -7.05 -10.42
N ARG A 76 -7.61 -6.06 -11.29
CA ARG A 76 -8.20 -5.95 -12.63
C ARG A 76 -7.06 -5.80 -13.62
N ILE A 77 -7.03 -6.66 -14.62
CA ILE A 77 -5.93 -6.78 -15.57
C ILE A 77 -6.49 -6.52 -16.97
N TYR A 78 -5.92 -5.55 -17.66
CA TYR A 78 -6.26 -5.18 -19.02
C TYR A 78 -5.10 -5.55 -19.93
N VAL A 79 -5.33 -6.42 -20.90
CA VAL A 79 -4.30 -6.88 -21.86
C VAL A 79 -4.62 -6.37 -23.25
N ALA A 80 -3.59 -6.04 -24.04
CA ALA A 80 -3.76 -5.61 -25.43
C ALA A 80 -4.07 -6.79 -26.38
N ASP A 81 -3.57 -7.98 -26.05
CA ASP A 81 -3.83 -9.25 -26.72
C ASP A 81 -4.10 -10.32 -25.65
N VAL A 82 -5.26 -10.98 -25.70
CA VAL A 82 -5.61 -12.02 -24.73
C VAL A 82 -4.83 -13.31 -24.91
N ASP A 83 -4.20 -13.54 -26.07
CA ASP A 83 -3.40 -14.74 -26.30
C ASP A 83 -2.14 -14.76 -25.39
N ASP A 84 -1.73 -13.61 -24.85
CA ASP A 84 -0.64 -13.47 -23.87
C ASP A 84 -1.05 -13.80 -22.41
N TRP A 85 -2.29 -14.26 -22.18
CA TRP A 85 -2.83 -14.46 -20.82
C TRP A 85 -2.00 -15.42 -19.95
N GLU A 86 -1.32 -16.41 -20.54
CA GLU A 86 -0.51 -17.37 -19.78
C GLU A 86 0.71 -16.70 -19.14
N GLU A 87 1.37 -15.81 -19.87
CA GLU A 87 2.54 -15.06 -19.41
C GLU A 87 2.15 -14.03 -18.35
N VAL A 88 1.07 -13.28 -18.58
CA VAL A 88 0.52 -12.34 -17.58
C VAL A 88 0.03 -13.08 -16.34
N GLY A 89 -0.63 -14.23 -16.53
CA GLY A 89 -1.12 -15.09 -15.46
C GLY A 89 -0.01 -15.70 -14.62
N ARG A 90 1.13 -16.04 -15.24
CA ARG A 90 2.33 -16.52 -14.55
C ARG A 90 2.91 -15.45 -13.62
N ALA A 91 3.11 -14.23 -14.12
CA ALA A 91 3.57 -13.10 -13.30
C ALA A 91 2.62 -12.83 -12.12
N HIS A 92 1.31 -12.86 -12.38
CA HIS A 92 0.29 -12.69 -11.34
C HIS A 92 0.35 -13.81 -10.28
N ALA A 93 0.47 -15.07 -10.70
CA ALA A 93 0.53 -16.20 -9.79
C ALA A 93 1.80 -16.20 -8.92
N GLU A 94 2.93 -15.73 -9.45
CA GLU A 94 4.17 -15.58 -8.69
C GLU A 94 4.04 -14.53 -7.58
N ALA A 95 3.32 -13.43 -7.83
CA ALA A 95 3.12 -12.37 -6.84
C ALA A 95 1.97 -12.64 -5.85
N PHE A 96 0.88 -13.25 -6.32
CA PHE A 96 -0.37 -13.38 -5.57
C PHE A 96 -0.79 -14.83 -5.28
N GLY A 97 0.07 -15.82 -5.52
CA GLY A 97 -0.28 -17.24 -5.40
C GLY A 97 -0.86 -17.64 -4.05
N ASP A 98 -0.32 -17.08 -2.96
CA ASP A 98 -0.82 -17.29 -1.60
C ASP A 98 -1.96 -16.32 -1.22
N VAL A 99 -1.96 -15.11 -1.77
CA VAL A 99 -2.94 -14.04 -1.48
C VAL A 99 -4.30 -14.34 -2.11
N ARG A 100 -4.29 -14.78 -3.38
CA ARG A 100 -5.45 -15.18 -4.19
C ARG A 100 -6.57 -14.12 -4.23
N PRO A 101 -6.29 -12.89 -4.69
CA PRO A 101 -7.29 -11.83 -4.78
C PRO A 101 -8.38 -12.17 -5.81
N ALA A 102 -9.56 -11.57 -5.66
CA ALA A 102 -10.57 -11.60 -6.71
C ALA A 102 -10.00 -10.97 -7.99
N THR A 103 -9.94 -11.72 -9.09
CA THR A 103 -9.18 -11.30 -10.27
C THR A 103 -10.05 -11.31 -11.52
N THR A 104 -9.86 -10.32 -12.38
CA THR A 104 -10.47 -10.25 -13.71
C THR A 104 -9.40 -9.88 -14.71
N MET A 105 -9.34 -10.59 -15.83
CA MET A 105 -8.48 -10.27 -16.97
C MET A 105 -9.36 -10.13 -18.21
N VAL A 106 -9.20 -9.04 -18.95
CA VAL A 106 -9.94 -8.77 -20.18
C VAL A 106 -9.04 -8.17 -21.24
N GLU A 107 -9.31 -8.50 -22.49
CA GLU A 107 -8.72 -7.81 -23.64
C GLU A 107 -9.33 -6.41 -23.80
N VAL A 108 -8.49 -5.42 -24.10
CA VAL A 108 -8.89 -4.07 -24.46
C VAL A 108 -8.34 -3.71 -25.83
N SER A 109 -8.98 -2.78 -26.54
CA SER A 109 -8.59 -2.43 -27.91
C SER A 109 -7.18 -1.83 -28.05
N ARG A 110 -6.66 -1.22 -26.97
CA ARG A 110 -5.32 -0.62 -26.85
C ARG A 110 -5.11 -0.03 -25.46
N LEU A 111 -3.85 0.08 -25.04
CA LEU A 111 -3.42 0.88 -23.89
C LEU A 111 -2.98 2.29 -24.31
N ILE A 112 -2.58 3.13 -23.34
CA ILE A 112 -2.25 4.54 -23.59
C ILE A 112 -1.03 4.73 -24.50
N ASP A 113 -0.10 3.78 -24.46
CA ASP A 113 1.08 3.71 -25.30
C ASP A 113 1.08 2.37 -26.08
N PRO A 114 1.39 2.35 -27.38
CA PRO A 114 1.38 1.13 -28.19
C PRO A 114 2.44 0.08 -27.79
N GLU A 115 3.48 0.45 -27.05
CA GLU A 115 4.50 -0.48 -26.55
C GLU A 115 4.04 -1.24 -25.29
N LEU A 116 2.98 -0.76 -24.65
CA LEU A 116 2.38 -1.41 -23.49
C LEU A 116 1.43 -2.54 -23.90
N VAL A 117 1.62 -3.71 -23.29
CA VAL A 117 0.77 -4.88 -23.54
C VAL A 117 -0.14 -5.23 -22.35
N VAL A 118 0.14 -4.70 -21.16
CA VAL A 118 -0.65 -4.95 -19.94
C VAL A 118 -0.74 -3.73 -19.01
N GLU A 119 -1.91 -3.55 -18.40
CA GLU A 119 -2.17 -2.60 -17.33
C GLU A 119 -2.90 -3.29 -16.16
N ILE A 120 -2.47 -3.03 -14.93
CA ILE A 120 -2.97 -3.69 -13.72
C ILE A 120 -3.44 -2.65 -12.70
N GLU A 121 -4.67 -2.82 -12.22
CA GLU A 121 -5.28 -2.05 -11.14
C GLU A 121 -5.47 -2.96 -9.91
N ALA A 122 -5.33 -2.42 -8.70
CA ALA A 122 -5.49 -3.20 -7.47
C ALA A 122 -6.27 -2.43 -6.38
N ASP A 123 -7.11 -3.16 -5.64
CA ASP A 123 -7.73 -2.69 -4.40
C ASP A 123 -7.21 -3.53 -3.23
N ALA A 124 -6.84 -2.86 -2.14
CA ALA A 124 -6.36 -3.47 -0.90
C ALA A 124 -7.16 -2.99 0.31
N THR A 125 -7.17 -3.81 1.37
CA THR A 125 -7.77 -3.46 2.66
C THR A 125 -6.83 -3.83 3.79
N VAL A 126 -6.41 -2.83 4.56
CA VAL A 126 -5.57 -3.00 5.74
C VAL A 126 -6.40 -3.03 7.01
N ALA A 127 -5.92 -3.68 8.07
CA ALA A 127 -6.52 -3.55 9.39
C ALA A 127 -6.54 -2.06 9.80
N ALA A 128 -7.65 -1.60 10.39
CA ALA A 128 -7.64 -0.30 11.03
C ALA A 128 -6.59 -0.33 12.14
N SER A 129 -5.68 0.64 12.16
CA SER A 129 -4.88 0.88 13.36
C SER A 129 -5.88 1.25 14.45
N ASP A 130 -6.08 0.37 15.43
CA ASP A 130 -6.76 0.73 16.67
C ASP A 130 -5.89 1.81 17.31
N ASN A 131 -6.32 3.07 17.14
CA ASN A 131 -5.69 4.21 17.76
C ASN A 131 -6.12 4.18 19.23
N THR A 132 -5.50 3.30 20.01
CA THR A 132 -5.57 3.33 21.47
C THR A 132 -4.74 4.52 21.96
N ASP A 133 -5.22 5.72 21.66
CA ASP A 133 -5.00 6.86 22.54
C ASP A 133 -5.91 6.63 23.75
N ASP A 134 -5.51 5.68 24.61
CA ASP A 134 -6.02 5.61 25.97
C ASP A 134 -5.63 6.92 26.62
N ALA A 135 -6.61 7.80 26.75
CA ALA A 135 -6.59 8.91 27.66
C ALA A 135 -6.23 8.34 29.05
N ASP A 136 -4.99 8.54 29.47
CA ASP A 136 -4.57 8.45 30.87
C ASP A 136 -5.17 9.65 31.60
N ASP A 137 -6.49 9.58 31.77
CA ASP A 137 -7.33 10.52 32.49
C ASP A 137 -7.52 9.94 33.90
N THR A 138 -6.47 10.02 34.71
CA THR A 138 -6.62 10.05 36.17
C THR A 138 -5.92 11.29 36.71
N ASP A 139 -6.64 12.40 36.65
CA ASP A 139 -6.56 13.46 37.65
C ASP A 139 -6.81 12.86 39.06
N ASP A 140 -5.74 12.55 39.79
CA ASP A 140 -5.80 12.39 41.25
C ASP A 140 -5.07 13.56 41.91
N ALA A 141 -5.79 14.66 42.06
CA ALA A 141 -5.37 15.80 42.87
C ALA A 141 -6.23 15.91 44.13
N GLY A 142 -5.58 15.71 45.27
CA GLY A 142 -5.95 16.25 46.59
C GLY A 142 -5.66 15.28 47.73
N ASP A 143 -5.16 15.64 48.92
CA ASP A 143 -4.65 16.87 49.52
C ASP A 143 -4.26 16.50 50.97
N GLY A 144 -3.13 16.99 51.52
CA GLY A 144 -2.79 17.02 52.96
C GLY A 144 -2.50 15.68 53.66
N VAL A 145 -1.57 15.50 54.60
CA VAL A 145 -1.09 16.28 55.76
C VAL A 145 0.27 15.66 56.15
N GLY A 146 1.39 16.37 56.26
CA GLY A 146 1.81 17.10 57.46
C GLY A 146 2.26 16.17 58.60
N GLY A 147 3.56 16.12 58.93
CA GLY A 147 4.04 15.47 60.16
C GLY A 147 5.53 15.17 60.22
N ASP A 148 6.31 16.11 60.76
CA ASP A 148 7.67 15.95 61.26
C ASP A 148 7.83 14.83 62.33
N ALA A 149 8.96 14.13 62.29
CA ALA A 149 9.78 13.63 63.43
C ALA A 149 10.85 12.68 62.84
N ASP A 150 12.13 13.05 62.76
CA ASP A 150 13.17 12.86 63.80
C ASP A 150 13.15 11.46 64.45
N GLU A 151 14.10 10.60 64.10
CA GLU A 151 14.97 9.99 65.10
C GLU A 151 16.18 9.28 64.46
N SER A 152 17.34 9.67 64.98
CA SER A 152 18.65 9.02 64.90
C SER A 152 18.65 7.66 65.61
N THR A 153 19.40 6.67 65.09
CA THR A 153 20.25 5.67 65.80
C THR A 153 20.63 4.56 64.80
N GLY A 154 21.90 4.33 64.47
CA GLY A 154 22.89 3.49 65.18
C GLY A 154 23.40 2.40 64.20
N SER A 155 24.68 2.42 63.78
CA SER A 155 25.82 1.70 64.39
C SER A 155 25.83 0.17 64.22
N GLY A 156 26.90 -0.36 63.60
CA GLY A 156 27.40 -1.75 63.67
C GLY A 156 27.35 -2.49 62.31
N ALA A 157 28.45 -2.79 61.60
CA ALA A 157 29.51 -3.78 61.88
C ALA A 157 28.88 -5.18 62.13
N GLU A 158 29.22 -6.27 61.42
CA GLU A 158 30.44 -6.74 60.76
C GLU A 158 30.09 -7.68 59.59
#